data_AF-A0A0N1F0T5-F1
#
_entry.id   AF-A0A0N1F0T5-F1
#
_cell.length_a   1.000
_cell.length_b   1.000
_cell.length_c   1.000
_cell.angle_alpha   90.00
_cell.angle_beta   90.00
_cell.angle_gamma   90.00
#
_symmetry.space_group_name_H-M   'P 1'
#
loop_
_entity.id
_entity.type
_entity.pdbx_description
1 polymer ?
#
loop_
_entity_poly.entity_id
_entity_poly.type
_entity_poly.pdbx_seq_one_letter_code
_entity_poly.pdbx_strand_id
1 'polypeptide(L)'
;MKIATLTLSVLFITGCTSFTTVNPGGCGTSTLNTVCLGKTTVPTKHRKLFLVASNQAIDVISSHAFKNDLENFVKLHANTGRYSTAWLGIDTSTITDRLIQEIQGLQVSTFGGVKGLFYTVFYGTNAFEGDGTGPILLNRWSLPRSSASIANTIVHEVTHRIGLSHPSIKKDRKTANCEPPYLIGSLVEKHILEGNWDPKGHCQLL
;
A
#
# COMPACT_ATOMS: atom_id res chain seq x y z
N MET A 1 -18.42 -29.47 46.56
CA MET A 1 -17.74 -28.34 45.89
C MET A 1 -16.27 -28.66 45.70
N LYS A 2 -15.85 -29.02 44.49
CA LYS A 2 -14.44 -29.06 44.11
C LYS A 2 -14.31 -28.18 42.87
N ILE A 3 -13.71 -27.01 43.07
CA ILE A 3 -13.36 -26.06 42.02
C ILE A 3 -12.25 -26.75 41.22
N ALA A 4 -12.62 -27.36 40.10
CA ALA A 4 -11.65 -27.86 39.13
C ALA A 4 -11.04 -26.64 38.44
N THR A 5 -9.85 -26.28 38.91
CA THR A 5 -8.96 -25.28 38.33
C THR A 5 -8.82 -25.57 36.84
N LEU A 6 -9.52 -24.77 36.03
CA LEU A 6 -9.35 -24.75 34.59
C LEU A 6 -7.95 -24.18 34.33
N THR A 7 -6.94 -25.06 34.29
CA THR A 7 -5.61 -24.72 33.79
C THR A 7 -5.77 -24.37 32.33
N LEU A 8 -6.05 -23.09 32.08
CA LEU A 8 -6.01 -22.45 30.79
C LEU A 8 -4.54 -22.34 30.38
N SER A 9 -3.95 -23.49 30.08
CA SER A 9 -2.69 -23.60 29.35
C SER A 9 -2.99 -23.23 27.90
N VAL A 10 -3.29 -21.94 27.67
CA VAL A 10 -3.06 -21.34 26.36
C VAL A 10 -1.55 -21.34 26.23
N LEU A 11 -1.03 -22.48 25.73
CA LEU A 11 0.23 -22.51 25.03
C LEU A 11 0.12 -21.44 23.95
N PHE A 12 0.64 -20.24 24.28
CA PHE A 12 1.03 -19.27 23.28
C PHE A 12 2.14 -19.95 22.48
N ILE A 13 1.75 -20.73 21.47
CA ILE A 13 2.61 -21.12 20.37
C ILE A 13 2.87 -19.84 19.58
N THR A 14 3.58 -18.88 20.18
CA THR A 14 4.16 -17.76 19.47
C THR A 14 5.34 -18.34 18.73
N GLY A 15 5.06 -19.00 17.61
CA GLY A 15 6.10 -19.39 16.66
C GLY A 15 6.96 -18.16 16.41
N CYS A 16 8.25 -18.25 16.76
CA CYS A 16 9.22 -17.20 16.52
C CYS A 16 9.21 -16.93 15.02
N THR A 17 8.52 -15.87 14.60
CA THR A 17 8.57 -15.45 13.20
C THR A 17 9.94 -14.84 13.01
N SER A 18 10.79 -15.50 12.23
CA SER A 18 12.06 -14.91 11.83
C SER A 18 11.79 -13.77 10.85
N PHE A 19 12.54 -12.68 11.02
CA PHE A 19 12.52 -11.55 10.11
C PHE A 19 13.84 -11.53 9.33
N THR A 20 13.75 -11.07 8.10
CA THR A 20 14.91 -10.82 7.26
C THR A 20 14.87 -9.38 6.80
N THR A 21 16.04 -8.79 6.62
CA THR A 21 16.19 -7.45 6.06
C THR A 21 16.86 -7.57 4.71
N VAL A 22 16.26 -6.94 3.70
CA VAL A 22 16.82 -6.78 2.36
C VAL A 22 17.15 -5.30 2.14
N ASN A 23 18.33 -5.03 1.57
CA ASN A 23 18.78 -3.69 1.24
C ASN A 23 19.60 -3.74 -0.07
N PRO A 24 19.11 -3.20 -1.21
CA PRO A 24 17.81 -2.53 -1.34
C PRO A 24 16.62 -3.49 -1.12
N GLY A 25 15.45 -2.91 -0.83
CA GLY A 25 14.21 -3.62 -0.51
C GLY A 25 13.49 -4.27 -1.69
N GLY A 26 14.08 -4.15 -2.89
CA GLY A 26 13.50 -4.48 -4.20
C GLY A 26 13.65 -3.27 -5.13
N CYS A 27 13.82 -3.52 -6.43
CA CYS A 27 14.07 -2.48 -7.43
C CYS A 27 13.20 -2.70 -8.67
N GLY A 28 12.98 -1.66 -9.47
CA GLY A 28 12.35 -1.83 -10.77
C GLY A 28 13.10 -2.81 -11.68
N THR A 29 12.50 -3.14 -12.81
CA THR A 29 13.13 -3.98 -13.84
C THR A 29 13.69 -3.13 -14.97
N SER A 30 14.50 -3.76 -15.83
CA SER A 30 15.02 -3.15 -17.07
C SER A 30 15.68 -1.77 -16.83
N THR A 31 15.13 -0.71 -17.41
CA THR A 31 15.63 0.67 -17.31
C THR A 31 15.44 1.30 -15.92
N LEU A 32 14.65 0.68 -15.05
CA LEU A 32 14.35 1.15 -13.69
C LEU A 32 15.06 0.32 -12.61
N ASN A 33 16.03 -0.50 -12.99
CA ASN A 33 16.80 -1.34 -12.05
C ASN A 33 17.61 -0.57 -11.00
N THR A 34 17.77 0.75 -11.18
CA THR A 34 18.41 1.66 -10.21
C THR A 34 17.40 2.33 -9.28
N VAL A 35 16.10 2.29 -9.62
CA VAL A 35 15.03 2.77 -8.75
C VAL A 35 14.70 1.65 -7.78
N CYS A 36 14.91 1.89 -6.49
CA CYS A 36 14.85 0.86 -5.46
C CYS A 36 14.20 1.40 -4.19
N LEU A 37 13.42 0.53 -3.55
CA LEU A 37 13.11 0.73 -2.14
C LEU A 37 14.39 0.70 -1.30
N GLY A 38 14.38 1.44 -0.20
CA GLY A 38 15.42 1.40 0.81
C GLY A 38 15.39 0.09 1.61
N LYS A 39 15.84 0.15 2.86
CA LYS A 39 15.85 -1.00 3.76
C LYS A 39 14.43 -1.56 3.96
N THR A 40 14.23 -2.84 3.67
CA THR A 40 12.95 -3.54 3.89
C THR A 40 13.09 -4.72 4.84
N THR A 41 12.41 -4.67 5.99
CA THR A 41 12.41 -5.71 7.03
C THR A 41 11.05 -6.42 7.07
N VAL A 42 11.03 -7.71 6.72
CA VAL A 42 9.80 -8.49 6.53
C VAL A 42 9.95 -9.92 7.10
N PRO A 43 8.85 -10.65 7.36
CA PRO A 43 8.95 -12.06 7.72
C PRO A 43 9.71 -12.84 6.65
N THR A 44 10.65 -13.70 7.05
CA THR A 44 11.55 -14.41 6.12
C THR A 44 10.80 -15.15 5.01
N LYS A 45 9.68 -15.80 5.37
CA LYS A 45 8.80 -16.52 4.43
C LYS A 45 8.16 -15.63 3.35
N HIS A 46 8.11 -14.31 3.56
CA HIS A 46 7.52 -13.34 2.64
C HIS A 46 8.57 -12.51 1.87
N ARG A 47 9.86 -12.75 2.08
CA ARG A 47 10.94 -12.01 1.39
C ARG A 47 10.72 -11.91 -0.12
N LYS A 48 10.50 -13.05 -0.80
CA LYS A 48 10.31 -13.08 -2.26
C LYS A 48 9.05 -12.31 -2.69
N LEU A 49 7.96 -12.44 -1.93
CA LEU A 49 6.70 -11.74 -2.18
C LEU A 49 6.91 -10.21 -2.17
N PHE A 50 7.68 -9.70 -1.20
CA PHE A 50 7.99 -8.28 -1.09
C PHE A 50 8.88 -7.77 -2.22
N LEU A 51 9.89 -8.54 -2.62
CA LEU A 51 10.72 -8.20 -3.77
C LEU A 51 9.87 -8.08 -5.04
N VAL A 52 8.99 -9.06 -5.30
CA VAL A 52 8.07 -9.02 -6.44
C VAL A 52 7.14 -7.81 -6.38
N ALA A 53 6.53 -7.55 -5.22
CA ALA A 53 5.63 -6.39 -5.05
C ALA A 53 6.35 -5.05 -5.27
N SER A 54 7.61 -4.94 -4.84
CA SER A 54 8.43 -3.74 -5.01
C SER A 54 8.74 -3.49 -6.49
N ASN A 55 9.17 -4.53 -7.21
CA ASN A 55 9.41 -4.46 -8.65
C ASN A 55 8.13 -4.03 -9.37
N GLN A 56 7.00 -4.69 -9.06
CA GLN A 56 5.70 -4.39 -9.68
C GLN A 56 5.24 -2.95 -9.40
N ALA A 57 5.39 -2.46 -8.17
CA ALA A 57 5.05 -1.09 -7.81
C ALA A 57 5.82 -0.08 -8.68
N ILE A 58 7.14 -0.22 -8.75
CA ILE A 58 8.03 0.69 -9.48
C ILE A 58 7.76 0.62 -10.99
N ASP A 59 7.66 -0.58 -11.54
CA ASP A 59 7.45 -0.77 -12.97
C ASP A 59 6.08 -0.21 -13.41
N VAL A 60 5.03 -0.44 -12.62
CA VAL A 60 3.69 0.01 -12.99
C VAL A 60 3.53 1.52 -12.92
N ILE A 61 3.99 2.19 -11.85
CA ILE A 61 3.85 3.66 -11.73
C ILE A 61 4.66 4.41 -12.80
N SER A 62 5.70 3.77 -13.35
CA SER A 62 6.48 4.30 -14.48
C SER A 62 5.83 4.07 -15.85
N SER A 63 4.79 3.23 -15.93
CA SER A 63 4.23 2.79 -17.20
C SER A 63 3.32 3.84 -17.83
N HIS A 64 3.35 3.91 -19.17
CA HIS A 64 2.46 4.81 -19.92
C HIS A 64 0.98 4.47 -19.71
N ALA A 65 0.64 3.19 -19.52
CA ALA A 65 -0.73 2.75 -19.28
C ALA A 65 -1.28 3.30 -17.95
N PHE A 66 -0.48 3.23 -16.88
CA PHE A 66 -0.84 3.81 -15.59
C PHE A 66 -1.04 5.32 -15.66
N LYS A 67 -0.12 6.03 -16.33
CA LYS A 67 -0.22 7.48 -16.52
C LYS A 67 -1.53 7.86 -17.23
N ASN A 68 -1.84 7.18 -18.33
CA ASN A 68 -3.07 7.44 -19.08
C ASN A 68 -4.34 7.20 -18.26
N ASP A 69 -4.39 6.12 -17.49
CA ASP A 69 -5.56 5.81 -16.67
C ASP A 69 -5.76 6.85 -15.56
N LEU A 70 -4.67 7.27 -14.92
CA LEU A 70 -4.70 8.33 -13.92
C LEU A 70 -5.19 9.67 -14.52
N GLU A 71 -4.63 10.08 -15.65
CA GLU A 71 -5.03 11.31 -16.35
C GLU A 71 -6.52 11.26 -16.75
N ASN A 72 -6.98 10.13 -17.28
CA ASN A 72 -8.38 9.94 -17.66
C ASN A 72 -9.32 10.01 -16.46
N PHE A 73 -8.95 9.40 -15.33
CA PHE A 73 -9.75 9.50 -14.10
C PHE A 73 -9.88 10.95 -13.64
N VAL A 74 -8.75 11.65 -13.51
CA VAL A 74 -8.74 13.03 -13.01
C VAL A 74 -9.49 13.95 -13.95
N LYS A 75 -9.34 13.80 -15.27
CA LYS A 75 -10.12 14.56 -16.26
C LYS A 75 -11.63 14.42 -16.09
N LEU A 76 -12.11 13.23 -15.75
CA LEU A 76 -13.54 12.96 -15.56
C LEU A 76 -14.06 13.48 -14.21
N HIS A 77 -13.23 13.45 -13.17
CA HIS A 77 -13.72 13.59 -11.79
C HIS A 77 -13.17 14.77 -11.00
N ALA A 78 -12.08 15.41 -11.42
CA ALA A 78 -11.48 16.51 -10.66
C ALA A 78 -12.42 17.71 -10.50
N ASN A 79 -13.36 17.88 -11.43
CA ASN A 79 -14.27 19.03 -11.47
C ASN A 79 -15.74 18.65 -11.20
N THR A 80 -16.06 17.37 -10.97
CA THR A 80 -17.44 16.94 -10.80
C THR A 80 -17.58 15.85 -9.73
N GLY A 81 -18.72 15.83 -9.03
CA GLY A 81 -19.03 14.78 -8.06
C GLY A 81 -18.37 14.94 -6.69
N ARG A 82 -18.66 13.97 -5.81
CA ARG A 82 -18.39 14.02 -4.36
C ARG A 82 -16.91 13.96 -3.94
N TYR A 83 -16.00 13.62 -4.84
CA TYR A 83 -14.56 13.51 -4.58
C TYR A 83 -13.72 14.54 -5.34
N SER A 84 -14.34 15.42 -6.14
CA SER A 84 -13.67 16.47 -6.92
C SER A 84 -12.71 17.34 -6.08
N THR A 85 -13.12 17.72 -4.86
CA THR A 85 -12.30 18.55 -3.97
C THR A 85 -10.95 17.93 -3.63
N ALA A 86 -10.85 16.60 -3.54
CA ALA A 86 -9.58 15.92 -3.26
C ALA A 86 -8.63 15.91 -4.46
N TRP A 87 -9.13 16.21 -5.66
CA TRP A 87 -8.39 16.24 -6.92
C TRP A 87 -8.17 17.65 -7.47
N LEU A 88 -8.76 18.66 -6.84
CA LEU A 88 -8.68 20.04 -7.29
C LEU A 88 -7.23 20.54 -7.24
N GLY A 89 -6.75 21.08 -8.36
CA GLY A 89 -5.40 21.65 -8.46
C GLY A 89 -4.27 20.62 -8.52
N ILE A 90 -4.58 19.32 -8.61
CA ILE A 90 -3.58 18.28 -8.81
C ILE A 90 -3.14 18.26 -10.29
N ASP A 91 -1.84 18.44 -10.53
CA ASP A 91 -1.22 18.26 -11.85
C ASP A 91 -0.80 16.80 -12.06
N THR A 92 -1.62 16.04 -12.79
CA THR A 92 -1.36 14.62 -13.09
C THR A 92 -0.10 14.37 -13.90
N SER A 93 0.36 15.36 -14.67
CA SER A 93 1.54 15.20 -15.52
C SER A 93 2.83 14.99 -14.71
N THR A 94 2.83 15.43 -13.44
CA THR A 94 3.97 15.33 -12.52
C THR A 94 3.89 14.17 -11.54
N ILE A 95 2.73 13.50 -11.40
CA ILE A 95 2.52 12.51 -10.34
C ILE A 95 3.48 11.34 -10.48
N THR A 96 3.63 10.77 -11.68
CA THR A 96 4.49 9.59 -11.90
C THR A 96 5.93 9.86 -11.49
N ASP A 97 6.46 11.03 -11.86
CA ASP A 97 7.85 11.41 -11.57
C ASP A 97 8.06 11.62 -10.07
N ARG A 98 7.08 12.26 -9.41
CA ARG A 98 7.10 12.46 -7.96
C ARG A 98 6.97 11.13 -7.19
N LEU A 99 6.14 10.20 -7.67
CA LEU A 99 6.04 8.86 -7.08
C LEU A 99 7.36 8.09 -7.22
N ILE A 100 8.02 8.16 -8.39
CA ILE A 100 9.33 7.52 -8.62
C ILE A 100 10.43 8.16 -7.73
N GLN A 101 10.36 9.48 -7.52
CA GLN A 101 11.28 10.16 -6.62
C GLN A 101 11.09 9.72 -5.16
N GLU A 102 9.84 9.66 -4.68
CA GLU A 102 9.54 9.34 -3.27
C GLU A 102 9.60 7.83 -2.95
N ILE A 103 9.46 6.96 -3.95
CA ILE A 103 9.67 5.51 -3.75
C ILE A 103 11.15 5.18 -3.59
N GLN A 104 12.06 5.99 -4.14
CA GLN A 104 13.50 5.80 -4.03
C GLN A 104 13.96 5.89 -2.57
N GLY A 105 14.52 4.81 -2.06
CA GLY A 105 15.00 4.76 -0.68
C GLY A 105 13.88 4.61 0.38
N LEU A 106 12.61 4.50 -0.04
CA LEU A 106 11.49 4.25 0.86
C LEU A 106 11.70 2.97 1.66
N GLN A 107 11.64 3.07 2.98
CA GLN A 107 11.82 1.92 3.86
C GLN A 107 10.48 1.23 4.14
N VAL A 108 10.51 -0.08 4.28
CA VAL A 108 9.36 -0.89 4.68
C VAL A 108 9.74 -1.71 5.90
N SER A 109 8.90 -1.72 6.92
CA SER A 109 9.09 -2.56 8.10
C SER A 109 7.79 -3.27 8.44
N THR A 110 7.88 -4.52 8.88
CA THR A 110 6.71 -5.27 9.34
C THR A 110 6.67 -5.27 10.87
N PHE A 111 5.52 -4.89 11.43
CA PHE A 111 5.26 -5.00 12.86
C PHE A 111 4.26 -6.13 13.16
N GLY A 112 4.20 -6.60 14.42
CA GLY A 112 3.35 -7.72 14.80
C GLY A 112 3.08 -7.79 16.30
N GLY A 113 2.99 -9.01 16.83
CA GLY A 113 2.63 -9.25 18.23
C GLY A 113 1.15 -9.03 18.52
N VAL A 114 0.78 -8.94 19.81
CA VAL A 114 -0.60 -8.73 20.25
C VAL A 114 -1.17 -7.42 19.74
N LYS A 115 -0.35 -6.35 19.70
CA LYS A 115 -0.73 -5.04 19.16
C LYS A 115 -1.12 -5.12 17.68
N GLY A 116 -0.32 -5.80 16.85
CA GLY A 116 -0.67 -6.03 15.44
C GLY A 116 -1.94 -6.84 15.26
N LEU A 117 -2.13 -7.90 16.07
CA LEU A 117 -3.33 -8.73 16.01
C LEU A 117 -4.59 -7.90 16.34
N PHE A 118 -4.51 -7.10 17.41
CA PHE A 118 -5.58 -6.22 17.82
C PHE A 118 -5.98 -5.22 16.73
N TYR A 119 -5.00 -4.57 16.09
CA TYR A 119 -5.30 -3.65 15.00
C TYR A 119 -5.89 -4.33 13.76
N THR A 120 -5.43 -5.54 13.41
CA THR A 120 -6.05 -6.29 12.31
C THR A 120 -7.48 -6.68 12.64
N VAL A 121 -7.72 -7.27 13.81
CA VAL A 121 -9.02 -7.83 14.19
C VAL A 121 -10.07 -6.74 14.42
N PHE A 122 -9.73 -5.64 15.08
CA PHE A 122 -10.71 -4.64 15.51
C PHE A 122 -10.75 -3.40 14.61
N TYR A 123 -9.71 -3.14 13.82
CA TYR A 123 -9.60 -1.93 13.00
C TYR A 123 -9.32 -2.20 11.52
N GLY A 124 -9.19 -3.48 11.11
CA GLY A 124 -8.89 -3.86 9.73
C GLY A 124 -7.57 -3.28 9.21
N THR A 125 -6.64 -2.91 10.10
CA THR A 125 -5.47 -2.14 9.70
C THR A 125 -4.42 -3.02 9.04
N ASN A 126 -4.19 -2.78 7.74
CA ASN A 126 -3.20 -3.49 6.93
C ASN A 126 -1.81 -2.86 6.99
N ALA A 127 -1.75 -1.54 7.14
CA ALA A 127 -0.53 -0.75 7.21
C ALA A 127 -0.78 0.52 8.03
N PHE A 128 0.30 1.08 8.56
CA PHE A 128 0.34 2.46 9.03
C PHE A 128 1.44 3.19 8.27
N GLU A 129 1.16 4.44 7.91
CA GLU A 129 2.24 5.37 7.62
C GLU A 129 3.04 5.60 8.91
N GLY A 130 4.37 5.67 8.78
CA GLY A 130 5.21 6.20 9.84
C GLY A 130 4.91 7.69 10.11
N ASP A 131 5.83 8.39 10.76
CA ASP A 131 5.77 9.84 11.01
C ASP A 131 6.00 10.71 9.76
N GLY A 132 5.61 10.25 8.56
CA GLY A 132 5.89 10.89 7.27
C GLY A 132 7.35 10.78 6.80
N THR A 133 8.29 10.43 7.69
CA THR A 133 9.72 10.25 7.37
C THR A 133 10.20 8.82 7.59
N GLY A 134 9.56 8.09 8.50
CA GLY A 134 9.88 6.71 8.87
C GLY A 134 9.44 5.66 7.83
N PRO A 135 9.65 4.37 8.11
CA PRO A 135 9.24 3.30 7.20
C PRO A 135 7.72 3.18 7.09
N ILE A 136 7.24 2.59 5.98
CA ILE A 136 5.89 2.01 5.92
C ILE A 136 5.83 0.87 6.94
N LEU A 137 4.87 0.90 7.85
CA LEU A 137 4.69 -0.12 8.87
C LEU A 137 3.59 -1.09 8.46
N LEU A 138 3.95 -2.26 7.94
CA LEU A 138 3.02 -3.30 7.52
C LEU A 138 2.63 -4.20 8.67
N ASN A 139 1.34 -4.48 8.81
CA ASN A 139 0.85 -5.35 9.86
C ASN A 139 1.03 -6.82 9.45
N ARG A 140 1.86 -7.56 10.21
CA ARG A 140 2.12 -8.99 9.96
C ARG A 140 0.85 -9.83 9.95
N TRP A 141 -0.14 -9.49 10.78
CA TRP A 141 -1.39 -10.27 10.88
C TRP A 141 -2.31 -10.07 9.68
N SER A 142 -2.04 -9.07 8.84
CA SER A 142 -2.69 -8.88 7.56
C SER A 142 -1.95 -9.60 6.41
N LEU A 143 -0.96 -10.45 6.68
CA LEU A 143 -0.24 -11.27 5.69
C LEU A 143 -0.62 -12.77 5.81
N PRO A 144 -0.59 -13.55 4.70
CA PRO A 144 -0.16 -13.17 3.36
C PRO A 144 -1.19 -12.33 2.60
N ARG A 145 -0.70 -11.44 1.74
CA ARG A 145 -1.48 -10.73 0.70
C ARG A 145 -0.89 -11.08 -0.67
N SER A 146 -1.63 -10.82 -1.75
CA SER A 146 -1.05 -10.87 -3.09
C SER A 146 0.06 -9.82 -3.24
N SER A 147 1.00 -10.04 -4.16
CA SER A 147 2.04 -9.05 -4.46
C SER A 147 1.41 -7.75 -4.98
N ALA A 148 0.33 -7.86 -5.76
CA ALA A 148 -0.45 -6.72 -6.26
C ALA A 148 -1.00 -5.86 -5.12
N SER A 149 -1.56 -6.49 -4.08
CA SER A 149 -2.11 -5.76 -2.94
C SER A 149 -1.01 -5.11 -2.07
N ILE A 150 0.17 -5.73 -1.99
CA ILE A 150 1.33 -5.10 -1.32
C ILE A 150 1.86 -3.93 -2.15
N ALA A 151 1.94 -4.06 -3.48
CA ALA A 151 2.33 -2.99 -4.39
C ALA A 151 1.37 -1.79 -4.30
N ASN A 152 0.06 -2.06 -4.26
CA ASN A 152 -0.97 -1.05 -3.97
C ASN A 152 -0.65 -0.29 -2.68
N THR A 153 -0.38 -1.00 -1.58
CA THR A 153 -0.04 -0.37 -0.31
C THR A 153 1.23 0.46 -0.41
N ILE A 154 2.31 -0.06 -1.02
CA ILE A 154 3.54 0.72 -1.20
C ILE A 154 3.23 2.04 -1.89
N VAL A 155 2.50 2.00 -3.00
CA VAL A 155 2.21 3.20 -3.80
C VAL A 155 1.19 4.13 -3.13
N HIS A 156 0.24 3.59 -2.37
CA HIS A 156 -0.66 4.36 -1.52
C HIS A 156 0.13 5.25 -0.54
N GLU A 157 1.09 4.67 0.17
CA GLU A 157 1.90 5.42 1.13
C GLU A 157 2.86 6.40 0.44
N VAL A 158 3.43 6.04 -0.72
CA VAL A 158 4.23 6.99 -1.53
C VAL A 158 3.37 8.17 -2.00
N THR A 159 2.08 7.93 -2.25
CA THR A 159 1.13 8.99 -2.62
C THR A 159 0.95 10.02 -1.50
N HIS A 160 1.00 9.58 -0.24
CA HIS A 160 1.03 10.50 0.91
C HIS A 160 2.31 11.34 0.96
N ARG A 161 3.47 10.75 0.62
CA ARG A 161 4.76 11.47 0.61
C ARG A 161 4.83 12.58 -0.42
N ILE A 162 4.15 12.42 -1.55
CA ILE A 162 4.00 13.50 -2.54
C ILE A 162 2.92 14.52 -2.13
N GLY A 163 2.49 14.54 -0.87
CA GLY A 163 1.58 15.54 -0.30
C GLY A 163 0.11 15.35 -0.65
N LEU A 164 -0.27 14.21 -1.24
CA LEU A 164 -1.67 13.91 -1.52
C LEU A 164 -2.32 13.20 -0.33
N SER A 165 -3.61 13.44 -0.12
CA SER A 165 -4.32 12.94 1.06
C SER A 165 -5.69 12.39 0.71
N HIS A 166 -6.31 11.71 1.66
CA HIS A 166 -7.69 11.24 1.58
C HIS A 166 -8.54 11.92 2.69
N PRO A 167 -9.00 13.17 2.48
CA PRO A 167 -9.68 13.95 3.52
C PRO A 167 -10.98 13.32 4.03
N SER A 168 -11.64 12.48 3.23
CA SER A 168 -12.92 11.88 3.59
C SER A 168 -12.80 10.64 4.48
N ILE A 169 -11.57 10.13 4.73
CA ILE A 169 -11.36 8.83 5.40
C ILE A 169 -12.09 8.66 6.74
N LYS A 170 -12.23 9.74 7.52
CA LYS A 170 -12.90 9.71 8.83
C LYS A 170 -14.44 9.80 8.74
N LYS A 171 -14.98 10.24 7.61
CA LYS A 171 -16.41 10.59 7.44
C LYS A 171 -17.12 9.67 6.45
N ASP A 172 -16.49 9.39 5.31
CA ASP A 172 -17.03 8.56 4.24
C ASP A 172 -15.91 7.79 3.56
N ARG A 173 -15.75 6.52 3.95
CA ARG A 173 -14.79 5.60 3.36
C ARG A 173 -15.04 5.39 1.87
N LYS A 174 -16.29 5.39 1.42
CA LYS A 174 -16.63 5.18 0.00
C LYS A 174 -16.20 6.37 -0.85
N THR A 175 -16.20 7.58 -0.30
CA THR A 175 -15.60 8.75 -0.97
C THR A 175 -14.08 8.68 -0.88
N ALA A 176 -13.53 8.33 0.28
CA ALA A 176 -12.09 8.20 0.47
C ALA A 176 -11.43 7.23 -0.52
N ASN A 177 -12.09 6.12 -0.87
CA ASN A 177 -11.59 5.18 -1.86
C ASN A 177 -11.41 5.81 -3.26
N CYS A 178 -12.04 6.93 -3.56
CA CYS A 178 -11.87 7.72 -4.79
C CYS A 178 -10.86 8.86 -4.65
N GLU A 179 -10.25 9.05 -3.49
CA GLU A 179 -9.26 10.10 -3.22
C GLU A 179 -7.86 9.60 -3.58
N PRO A 180 -6.90 10.51 -3.84
CA PRO A 180 -5.69 10.16 -4.57
C PRO A 180 -4.90 8.95 -4.06
N PRO A 181 -4.60 8.81 -2.76
CA PRO A 181 -3.84 7.66 -2.27
C PRO A 181 -4.51 6.32 -2.55
N TYR A 182 -5.83 6.22 -2.36
CA TYR A 182 -6.56 4.97 -2.61
C TYR A 182 -6.67 4.67 -4.09
N LEU A 183 -7.04 5.66 -4.90
CA LEU A 183 -7.16 5.46 -6.35
C LEU A 183 -5.83 5.06 -6.97
N ILE A 184 -4.76 5.79 -6.66
CA ILE A 184 -3.43 5.55 -7.25
C ILE A 184 -2.92 4.16 -6.87
N GLY A 185 -3.09 3.75 -5.60
CA GLY A 185 -2.81 2.37 -5.18
C GLY A 185 -3.66 1.33 -5.94
N SER A 186 -4.96 1.57 -6.09
CA SER A 186 -5.88 0.68 -6.83
C SER A 186 -5.56 0.57 -8.32
N LEU A 187 -5.11 1.66 -8.96
CA LEU A 187 -4.64 1.62 -10.34
C LEU A 187 -3.38 0.75 -10.47
N VAL A 188 -2.47 0.77 -9.48
CA VAL A 188 -1.32 -0.14 -9.51
C VAL A 188 -1.76 -1.59 -9.44
N GLU A 189 -2.66 -1.92 -8.52
CA GLU A 189 -3.21 -3.27 -8.40
C GLU A 189 -3.89 -3.74 -9.69
N LYS A 190 -4.64 -2.84 -10.35
CA LYS A 190 -5.26 -3.07 -11.67
C LYS A 190 -4.25 -3.61 -12.68
N HIS A 191 -3.17 -2.86 -12.91
CA HIS A 191 -2.22 -3.15 -13.99
C HIS A 191 -1.47 -4.44 -13.71
N ILE A 192 -1.29 -4.81 -12.44
CA ILE A 192 -0.68 -6.08 -12.05
C ILE A 192 -1.63 -7.26 -12.28
N LEU A 193 -2.91 -7.08 -12.00
CA LEU A 193 -3.94 -8.12 -12.14
C LEU A 193 -4.56 -8.19 -13.54
N GLU A 194 -4.15 -7.32 -14.46
CA GLU A 194 -4.72 -7.18 -15.80
C GLU A 194 -6.26 -6.95 -15.77
N GLY A 195 -6.74 -6.26 -14.74
CA GLY A 195 -8.16 -6.04 -14.53
C GLY A 195 -8.77 -5.05 -15.53
N ASN A 196 -9.99 -5.33 -15.99
CA ASN A 196 -10.82 -4.34 -16.67
C ASN A 196 -11.17 -3.21 -15.71
N TRP A 197 -10.95 -1.96 -16.10
CA TRP A 197 -11.26 -0.80 -15.29
C TRP A 197 -11.99 0.24 -16.13
N ASP A 198 -13.09 0.75 -15.56
CA ASP A 198 -13.85 1.87 -16.10
C ASP A 198 -13.67 3.07 -15.17
N PRO A 199 -13.10 4.19 -15.66
CA PRO A 199 -12.97 5.40 -14.85
C PRO A 199 -14.33 5.90 -14.34
N LYS A 200 -15.45 5.58 -14.99
CA LYS A 200 -16.79 6.05 -14.59
C LYS A 200 -17.42 5.25 -13.44
N GLY A 201 -16.93 4.03 -13.16
CA GLY A 201 -17.61 3.09 -12.27
C GLY A 201 -16.83 2.63 -11.04
N HIS A 202 -15.50 2.70 -11.05
CA HIS A 202 -14.68 1.99 -10.05
C HIS A 202 -13.50 2.83 -9.54
N CYS A 203 -13.59 3.30 -8.30
CA CYS A 203 -12.48 3.92 -7.58
C CYS A 203 -11.59 2.92 -6.84
N GLN A 204 -12.10 1.69 -6.65
CA GLN A 204 -11.43 0.61 -5.95
C GLN A 204 -11.60 -0.65 -6.79
N LEU A 205 -10.53 -1.42 -6.94
CA LEU A 205 -10.53 -2.62 -7.79
C LEU A 205 -10.58 -3.95 -7.04
N LEU A 206 -10.63 -3.92 -5.71
CA LEU A 206 -11.03 -5.02 -4.81
C LEU A 206 -11.59 -4.45 -3.50
#